data_AF-A0AAN1EKA5-F1
#
_entry.id   AF-A0AAN1EKA5-F1
#
_cell.length_a   1.000
_cell.length_b   1.000
_cell.length_c   1.000
_cell.angle_alpha   90.00
_cell.angle_beta   90.00
_cell.angle_gamma   90.00
#
_symmetry.space_group_name_H-M   'P 1'
#
loop_
_entity.id
_entity.type
_entity.pdbx_description
1 polymer ?
#
loop_
_entity_poly.entity_id
_entity_poly.type
_entity_poly.pdbx_seq_one_letter_code
_entity_poly.pdbx_strand_id
1 'polypeptide(L)'
;MHVRVDRIEQAIRTSVDPSNDIGPAGYVVAYGIAEDNLTLGRVVIAGSVNPLMITREAWLAVAAHSGVMAAEVEVICSDKTEHRRRVETRVTDVEGLVKPTWQEVVERIYDDWGRGRSLSIRLGGMCQRSSRR
;
A
#
# COMPACT_ATOMS: atom_id res chain seq x y z
N MET A 1 10.74 2.99 11.04
CA MET A 1 9.84 4.08 10.63
C MET A 1 8.71 3.51 9.80
N HIS A 2 7.48 3.97 10.00
CA HIS A 2 6.32 3.57 9.21
C HIS A 2 5.92 4.73 8.28
N VAL A 3 5.94 4.50 6.97
CA VAL A 3 5.54 5.47 5.94
C VAL A 3 4.19 5.03 5.38
N ARG A 4 3.17 5.85 5.55
CA ARG A 4 1.78 5.56 5.15
C ARG A 4 1.36 6.50 4.04
N VAL A 5 1.24 5.98 2.82
CA VAL A 5 0.89 6.81 1.66
C VAL A 5 -0.50 7.42 1.82
N ASP A 6 -1.49 6.68 2.35
CA ASP A 6 -2.85 7.19 2.60
C ASP A 6 -2.88 8.41 3.52
N ARG A 7 -2.05 8.41 4.58
CA ARG A 7 -1.96 9.54 5.51
C ARG A 7 -1.25 10.75 4.88
N ILE A 8 -0.20 10.52 4.10
CA ILE A 8 0.52 11.58 3.37
C ILE A 8 -0.42 12.23 2.34
N GLU A 9 -1.07 11.40 1.55
CA GLU A 9 -2.06 11.79 0.56
C GLU A 9 -3.20 12.61 1.17
N GLN A 10 -3.73 12.19 2.31
CA GLN A 10 -4.77 12.96 3.01
C GLN A 10 -4.23 14.28 3.55
N ALA A 11 -3.02 14.31 4.09
CA ALA A 11 -2.39 15.55 4.59
C ALA A 11 -2.20 16.57 3.45
N ILE A 12 -1.80 16.11 2.26
CA ILE A 12 -1.70 16.97 1.07
C ILE A 12 -3.09 17.53 0.75
N ARG A 13 -4.12 16.69 0.61
CA ARG A 13 -5.50 17.14 0.31
C ARG A 13 -6.05 18.14 1.33
N THR A 14 -5.72 17.99 2.62
CA THR A 14 -6.13 18.94 3.66
C THR A 14 -5.38 20.27 3.56
N SER A 15 -4.15 20.27 3.03
CA SER A 15 -3.32 21.48 2.87
C SER A 15 -3.64 22.29 1.60
N VAL A 16 -4.24 21.65 0.60
CA VAL A 16 -4.68 22.27 -0.65
C VAL A 16 -6.20 22.17 -0.79
N ASP A 17 -6.77 22.51 -1.94
CA ASP A 17 -8.17 22.21 -2.23
C ASP A 17 -8.37 20.67 -2.26
N PRO A 18 -9.22 20.07 -1.41
CA PRO A 18 -9.46 18.63 -1.38
C PRO A 18 -10.03 18.06 -2.69
N SER A 19 -10.59 18.92 -3.55
CA SER A 19 -11.14 18.54 -4.86
C SER A 19 -10.07 18.37 -5.95
N ASN A 20 -8.83 18.82 -5.71
CA ASN A 20 -7.74 18.65 -6.66
C ASN A 20 -7.20 17.22 -6.65
N ASP A 21 -7.00 16.68 -7.85
CA ASP A 21 -6.18 15.50 -8.04
C ASP A 21 -4.73 15.82 -7.63
N ILE A 22 -4.22 15.08 -6.65
CA ILE A 22 -2.84 15.23 -6.18
C ILE A 22 -1.85 14.39 -6.99
N GLY A 23 -2.33 13.62 -7.97
CA GLY A 23 -1.54 12.78 -8.85
C GLY A 23 -0.52 11.93 -8.07
N PRO A 24 0.76 11.88 -8.49
CA PRO A 24 1.77 11.06 -7.83
C PRO A 24 2.36 11.71 -6.56
N ALA A 25 1.91 12.90 -6.15
CA ALA A 25 2.57 13.68 -5.10
C ALA A 25 2.70 12.89 -3.78
N GLY A 26 1.69 12.11 -3.40
CA GLY A 26 1.72 11.27 -2.21
C GLY A 26 2.86 10.25 -2.23
N TYR A 27 3.09 9.63 -3.39
CA TYR A 27 4.19 8.69 -3.60
C TYR A 27 5.55 9.39 -3.60
N VAL A 28 5.68 10.52 -4.33
CA VAL A 28 6.93 11.29 -4.39
C VAL A 28 7.39 11.72 -3.00
N VAL A 29 6.46 12.23 -2.18
CA VAL A 29 6.76 12.58 -0.78
C VAL A 29 7.15 11.34 0.03
N ALA A 30 6.44 10.23 -0.14
CA ALA A 30 6.72 9.00 0.58
C ALA A 30 8.11 8.41 0.25
N TYR A 31 8.55 8.49 -1.01
CA TYR A 31 9.89 8.08 -1.44
C TYR A 31 10.99 8.89 -0.76
N GLY A 32 10.88 10.23 -0.78
CA GLY A 32 11.88 11.11 -0.15
C GLY A 32 11.97 10.88 1.37
N ILE A 33 10.83 10.77 2.06
CA ILE A 33 10.79 10.47 3.49
C ILE A 33 11.46 9.12 3.79
N ALA A 34 11.23 8.11 2.95
CA ALA A 34 11.85 6.81 3.10
C ALA A 34 13.37 6.89 2.89
N GLU A 35 13.84 7.53 1.82
CA GLU A 35 15.26 7.68 1.49
C GLU A 35 16.03 8.40 2.62
N ASP A 36 15.51 9.50 3.15
CA ASP A 36 16.09 10.21 4.29
C ASP A 36 16.27 9.30 5.49
N ASN A 37 15.26 8.47 5.79
CA ASN A 37 15.30 7.60 6.96
C ASN A 37 16.21 6.39 6.76
N LEU A 38 16.27 5.84 5.54
CA LEU A 38 17.22 4.78 5.21
C LEU A 38 18.66 5.31 5.31
N THR A 39 18.93 6.53 4.85
CA THR A 39 20.24 7.19 4.94
C THR A 39 20.68 7.40 6.40
N LEU A 40 19.72 7.65 7.29
CA LEU A 40 19.94 7.70 8.75
C LEU A 40 20.12 6.31 9.40
N GLY A 41 20.20 5.23 8.62
CA GLY A 41 20.37 3.86 9.10
C GLY A 41 19.12 3.24 9.71
N ARG A 42 17.93 3.81 9.47
CA ARG A 42 16.67 3.31 10.03
C ARG A 42 16.03 2.30 9.09
N VAL A 43 15.27 1.36 9.66
CA VAL A 43 14.38 0.49 8.87
C VAL A 43 13.12 1.26 8.49
N VAL A 44 12.69 1.17 7.23
CA VAL A 44 11.43 1.73 6.74
C VAL A 44 10.45 0.60 6.40
N ILE A 45 9.21 0.76 6.85
CA ILE A 45 8.05 -0.06 6.44
C ILE A 45 7.12 0.88 5.69
N ALA A 46 6.96 0.67 4.38
CA ALA A 46 6.11 1.49 3.53
C ALA A 46 4.78 0.79 3.24
N GLY A 47 3.67 1.41 3.66
CA GLY A 47 2.31 0.93 3.41
C GLY A 47 1.62 1.78 2.34
N SER A 48 1.21 1.14 1.25
CA SER A 48 0.46 1.78 0.16
C SER A 48 -0.39 0.77 -0.61
N VAL A 49 -1.45 1.25 -1.28
CA VAL A 49 -2.11 0.48 -2.34
C VAL A 49 -1.25 0.65 -3.59
N ASN A 50 -0.38 -0.31 -3.89
CA ASN A 50 0.65 -0.18 -4.92
C ASN A 50 0.37 -1.04 -6.17
N PRO A 51 -0.62 -0.66 -7.00
CA PRO A 51 -1.11 -1.53 -8.07
C PRO A 51 -0.24 -1.51 -9.32
N LEU A 52 0.58 -0.47 -9.53
CA LEU A 52 1.35 -0.29 -10.76
C LEU A 52 2.80 -0.76 -10.59
N MET A 53 3.37 -1.33 -11.65
CA MET A 53 4.78 -1.75 -11.67
C MET A 53 5.71 -0.57 -11.45
N ILE A 54 5.45 0.57 -12.10
CA ILE A 54 6.29 1.77 -12.01
C ILE A 54 6.43 2.28 -10.56
N THR A 55 5.37 2.22 -9.76
CA THR A 55 5.39 2.67 -8.36
C THR A 55 6.07 1.65 -7.44
N ARG A 56 6.07 0.36 -7.78
CA ARG A 56 6.86 -0.69 -7.11
C ARG A 56 8.35 -0.54 -7.40
N GLU A 57 8.71 -0.36 -8.67
CA GLU A 57 10.10 -0.13 -9.09
C GLU A 57 10.69 1.11 -8.43
N ALA A 58 9.92 2.19 -8.28
CA ALA A 58 10.36 3.38 -7.57
C ALA A 58 10.68 3.12 -6.07
N TRP A 59 9.90 2.27 -5.37
CA TRP A 59 10.25 1.86 -4.01
C TRP A 59 11.56 1.07 -3.96
N LEU A 60 11.77 0.17 -4.92
CA LEU A 60 13.01 -0.61 -5.03
C LEU A 60 14.21 0.30 -5.36
N ALA A 61 14.02 1.33 -6.18
CA ALA A 61 15.04 2.31 -6.52
C ALA A 61 15.50 3.10 -5.28
N VAL A 62 14.58 3.51 -4.41
CA VAL A 62 14.92 4.17 -3.13
C VAL A 62 15.83 3.29 -2.27
N ALA A 63 15.50 2.01 -2.13
CA ALA A 63 16.34 1.07 -1.38
C ALA A 63 17.72 0.87 -2.03
N ALA A 64 17.76 0.75 -3.36
CA ALA A 64 19.00 0.61 -4.12
C ALA A 64 19.91 1.84 -3.97
N HIS A 65 19.37 3.05 -4.09
CA HIS A 65 20.11 4.30 -3.89
C HIS A 65 20.65 4.44 -2.46
N SER A 66 19.88 3.96 -1.49
CA SER A 66 20.30 3.93 -0.07
C SER A 66 21.26 2.78 0.26
N GLY A 67 21.58 1.90 -0.70
CA GLY A 67 22.48 0.76 -0.48
C GLY A 67 21.93 -0.32 0.46
N VAL A 68 20.61 -0.43 0.60
CA VAL A 68 19.95 -1.38 1.50
C VAL A 68 19.14 -2.43 0.73
N MET A 69 18.89 -3.57 1.37
CA MET A 69 17.98 -4.57 0.83
C MET A 69 16.52 -4.13 0.99
N ALA A 70 15.70 -4.44 -0.01
CA ALA A 70 14.25 -4.31 0.05
C ALA A 70 13.59 -5.69 0.03
N ALA A 71 12.47 -5.81 0.74
CA ALA A 71 11.57 -6.94 0.64
C ALA A 71 10.17 -6.40 0.33
N GLU A 72 9.54 -6.94 -0.71
CA GLU A 72 8.19 -6.54 -1.07
C GLU A 72 7.18 -7.57 -0.55
N VAL A 73 6.09 -7.07 0.03
CA VAL A 73 5.02 -7.91 0.58
C VAL A 73 3.71 -7.51 -0.07
N GLU A 74 3.13 -8.47 -0.80
CA GLU A 74 1.80 -8.32 -1.38
C GLU A 74 0.76 -8.89 -0.42
N VAL A 75 -0.30 -8.13 -0.14
CA VAL A 75 -1.40 -8.60 0.70
C VAL A 75 -2.66 -8.72 -0.14
N ILE A 76 -3.15 -9.95 -0.29
CA ILE A 76 -4.33 -10.27 -1.10
C ILE A 76 -5.45 -10.75 -0.19
N CYS A 77 -6.64 -10.17 -0.30
CA CYS A 77 -7.85 -10.79 0.23
C CYS A 77 -8.48 -11.67 -0.85
N SER A 78 -8.35 -12.99 -0.72
CA SER A 78 -8.81 -13.94 -1.74
C SER A 78 -10.33 -14.12 -1.75
N ASP A 79 -10.98 -13.86 -0.61
CA ASP A 79 -12.44 -13.84 -0.51
C ASP A 79 -12.98 -12.47 -0.96
N LYS A 80 -13.59 -12.43 -2.14
CA LYS A 80 -14.17 -11.20 -2.72
C LYS A 80 -15.31 -10.64 -1.88
N THR A 81 -16.10 -11.49 -1.22
CA THR A 81 -17.22 -11.05 -0.38
C THR A 81 -16.67 -10.36 0.87
N GLU A 82 -15.67 -10.95 1.53
CA GLU A 82 -15.00 -10.32 2.67
C GLU A 82 -14.24 -9.06 2.26
N HIS A 83 -13.58 -9.06 1.11
CA HIS A 83 -12.90 -7.87 0.60
C HIS A 83 -13.88 -6.71 0.40
N ARG A 84 -15.00 -6.96 -0.29
CA ARG A 84 -16.06 -5.98 -0.49
C ARG A 84 -16.60 -5.46 0.84
N ARG A 85 -16.93 -6.37 1.76
CA ARG A 85 -17.41 -6.00 3.10
C ARG A 85 -16.40 -5.08 3.79
N ARG A 86 -15.10 -5.38 3.75
CA ARG A 86 -14.06 -4.52 4.35
C ARG A 86 -13.96 -3.14 3.69
N VAL A 87 -14.00 -3.06 2.37
CA VAL A 87 -13.97 -1.78 1.64
C VAL A 87 -15.15 -0.90 2.12
N GLU A 88 -16.35 -1.46 2.08
CA GLU A 88 -17.58 -0.73 2.39
C GLU A 88 -17.67 -0.39 3.89
N THR A 89 -17.33 -1.32 4.79
CA THR A 89 -17.61 -1.16 6.23
C THR A 89 -16.43 -0.78 7.10
N ARG A 90 -15.16 -0.88 6.66
CA ARG A 90 -14.04 -0.57 7.58
C ARG A 90 -14.12 0.88 8.03
N VAL A 91 -13.84 1.12 9.30
CA VAL A 91 -13.56 2.46 9.82
C VAL A 91 -12.12 2.80 9.44
N THR A 92 -11.91 3.99 8.89
CA THR A 92 -10.57 4.51 8.62
C THR A 92 -10.07 5.25 9.86
N ASP A 93 -8.79 5.10 10.18
CA ASP A 93 -8.10 5.87 11.22
C ASP A 93 -7.50 7.17 10.67
N VAL A 94 -7.65 7.42 9.36
CA VAL A 94 -7.24 8.65 8.70
C VAL A 94 -8.43 9.61 8.62
N GLU A 95 -8.43 10.62 9.49
CA GLU A 95 -9.44 11.68 9.51
C GLU A 95 -9.60 12.37 8.14
N GLY A 96 -10.84 12.59 7.72
CA GLY A 96 -11.19 13.23 6.45
C GLY A 96 -11.02 12.34 5.20
N LEU A 97 -10.47 11.13 5.35
CA LEU A 97 -10.27 10.23 4.21
C LEU A 97 -11.59 9.64 3.71
N VAL A 98 -11.92 9.95 2.46
CA VAL A 98 -12.99 9.30 1.71
C VAL A 98 -12.47 7.97 1.17
N LYS A 99 -13.11 6.87 1.57
CA LYS A 99 -12.75 5.53 1.08
C LYS A 99 -13.24 5.33 -0.35
N PRO A 100 -12.55 4.54 -1.17
CA PRO A 100 -13.07 4.15 -2.47
C PRO A 100 -14.34 3.33 -2.31
N THR A 101 -15.25 3.48 -3.27
CA THR A 101 -16.38 2.58 -3.51
C THR A 101 -15.89 1.20 -3.91
N TRP A 102 -16.75 0.18 -3.78
CA TRP A 102 -16.42 -1.15 -4.28
C TRP A 102 -16.10 -1.13 -5.77
N GLN A 103 -16.86 -0.39 -6.58
CA GLN A 103 -16.67 -0.29 -8.02
C GLN A 103 -15.26 0.24 -8.38
N GLU A 104 -14.83 1.34 -7.75
CA GLU A 104 -13.48 1.90 -7.94
C GLU A 104 -12.36 0.94 -7.49
N VAL A 105 -12.65 -0.01 -6.58
CA VAL A 105 -11.69 -1.06 -6.20
C VAL A 105 -11.57 -2.11 -7.30
N VAL A 106 -12.68 -2.57 -7.89
CA VAL A 106 -12.66 -3.63 -8.91
C VAL A 106 -12.18 -3.14 -10.28
N GLU A 107 -12.45 -1.87 -10.60
CA GLU A 107 -12.06 -1.25 -11.89
C GLU A 107 -10.62 -0.71 -11.88
N ARG A 108 -9.96 -0.71 -10.72
CA ARG A 108 -8.58 -0.25 -10.59
C ARG A 108 -7.64 -1.12 -11.42
N ILE A 109 -6.85 -0.47 -12.26
CA ILE A 109 -5.74 -1.10 -12.99
C ILE A 109 -4.78 -1.71 -11.96
N TYR A 110 -4.41 -2.97 -12.16
CA TYR A 110 -3.49 -3.70 -11.29
C TYR A 110 -2.54 -4.53 -12.13
N ASP A 111 -1.26 -4.16 -12.09
CA ASP A 111 -0.20 -4.89 -12.77
C ASP A 111 0.17 -6.14 -11.98
N ASP A 112 0.38 -7.24 -12.70
CA ASP A 112 0.89 -8.50 -12.13
C ASP A 112 2.25 -8.24 -11.44
N TRP A 113 2.44 -8.84 -10.27
CA TRP A 113 3.71 -8.81 -9.54
C TRP A 113 4.79 -9.67 -10.22
N GLY A 114 4.40 -10.56 -11.14
CA GLY A 114 5.29 -11.48 -11.80
C GLY A 114 5.80 -12.57 -10.85
N ARG A 115 6.68 -13.45 -11.36
CA ARG A 115 7.25 -14.54 -10.57
C ARG A 115 8.58 -14.10 -9.95
N GLY A 116 8.66 -14.06 -8.61
CA GLY A 116 9.94 -14.28 -7.90
C GLY A 116 10.53 -13.14 -7.06
N ARG A 117 9.81 -12.05 -6.75
CA ARG A 117 10.40 -10.94 -5.96
C ARG A 117 9.58 -10.50 -4.73
N SER A 118 8.38 -11.04 -4.55
CA SER A 118 7.49 -10.68 -3.45
C SER A 118 7.02 -11.86 -2.63
N LEU A 119 6.75 -11.59 -1.36
CA LEU A 119 6.01 -12.49 -0.49
C LEU A 119 4.52 -12.15 -0.58
N SER A 120 3.70 -13.06 -1.08
CA SER A 120 2.24 -12.88 -1.09
C SER A 120 1.60 -13.48 0.17
N ILE A 121 0.89 -12.65 0.94
CA ILE A 121 0.08 -13.04 2.10
C ILE A 121 -1.39 -13.08 1.66
N ARG A 122 -2.04 -14.26 1.76
CA ARG A 122 -3.49 -14.39 1.49
C ARG A 122 -4.31 -14.32 2.76
N LEU A 123 -5.27 -13.41 2.79
CA LEU A 123 -6.27 -13.24 3.82
C LEU A 123 -7.61 -13.81 3.34
N GLY A 124 -8.20 -14.74 4.09
CA GLY A 124 -9.51 -15.34 3.76
C GLY A 124 -9.52 -16.85 3.53
N GLY A 125 -8.42 -17.56 3.83
CA GLY A 125 -8.49 -19.02 3.99
C GLY A 125 -9.17 -19.35 5.31
N MET A 126 -10.26 -20.14 5.29
CA MET A 126 -10.66 -20.88 6.48
C MET A 126 -9.44 -21.66 6.95
N CYS A 127 -8.97 -21.37 8.17
CA CYS A 127 -8.12 -22.31 8.89
C CYS A 127 -8.99 -23.54 9.14
N GLN A 128 -8.98 -24.50 8.21
CA GLN A 128 -9.35 -25.87 8.55
C GLN A 128 -8.26 -26.35 9.51
N ARG A 129 -8.42 -26.05 10.80
CA ARG A 129 -7.82 -26.90 11.83
C ARG A 129 -8.43 -28.27 11.60
N SER A 130 -7.70 -29.16 10.94
CA SER A 130 -8.04 -30.58 10.94
C SER A 130 -7.89 -31.07 12.37
N SER A 131 -8.95 -30.91 13.16
CA SER A 131 -9.18 -31.78 14.30
C SER A 131 -9.42 -33.18 13.73
N ARG A 132 -8.49 -34.10 13.96
CA ARG A 132 -8.75 -35.47 14.47
C ARG A 132 -7.49 -36.33 14.29
N ARG A 133 -6.99 -36.75 15.46
CA ARG A 133 -6.37 -38.02 15.86
C ARG A 133 -5.35 -38.66 14.96
#